data_AF-A0A8S7BY00-F1
#
_entry.id   AF-A0A8S7BY00-F1
#
_cell.length_a   1.000
_cell.length_b   1.000
_cell.length_c   1.000
_cell.angle_alpha   90.00
_cell.angle_beta   90.00
_cell.angle_gamma   90.00
#
_symmetry.space_group_name_H-M   'P 1'
#
loop_
_entity.id
_entity.type
_entity.pdbx_description
1 polymer ?
#
loop_
_entity_poly.entity_id
_entity_poly.type
_entity_poly.pdbx_seq_one_letter_code
_entity_poly.pdbx_strand_id
1 'polypeptide(L)'
;MKKVKSIHYLRGVAALLVVAYHNKQYLNEVYAQKDLGDLLFISGGFGVDLFFIISGFIIMLSSQKKETNSPINFMTRRFFRIYPVF
;
A
#
# COMPACT_ATOMS: atom_id res chain seq x y z
N MET A 1 20.51 -0.50 10.62
CA MET A 1 20.05 -1.80 10.06
C MET A 1 19.68 -1.66 8.60
N LYS A 2 20.07 -2.63 7.75
CA LYS A 2 19.67 -2.69 6.33
C LYS A 2 18.14 -2.76 6.24
N LYS A 3 17.51 -1.72 5.68
CA LYS A 3 16.09 -1.78 5.28
C LYS A 3 15.96 -2.93 4.29
N VAL A 4 14.99 -3.81 4.48
CA VAL A 4 14.68 -4.86 3.49
C VAL A 4 14.02 -4.16 2.30
N LYS A 5 14.86 -3.64 1.39
CA LYS A 5 14.42 -2.80 0.27
C LYS A 5 13.37 -3.50 -0.58
N SER A 6 13.50 -4.81 -0.77
CA SER A 6 12.58 -5.65 -1.53
C SER A 6 11.13 -5.52 -1.06
N ILE A 7 10.88 -5.49 0.26
CA ILE A 7 9.52 -5.38 0.81
C ILE A 7 8.94 -3.97 0.60
N HIS A 8 9.79 -2.94 0.67
CA HIS A 8 9.37 -1.58 0.36
C HIS A 8 9.03 -1.40 -1.13
N TYR A 9 9.81 -2.02 -2.04
CA TYR A 9 9.49 -2.04 -3.47
C TYR A 9 8.19 -2.80 -3.75
N LEU A 10 7.99 -3.95 -3.09
CA LEU A 10 6.74 -4.71 -3.23
C LEU A 10 5.52 -3.90 -2.75
N ARG A 11 5.66 -3.13 -1.67
CA ARG A 11 4.62 -2.18 -1.24
C ARG A 11 4.32 -1.13 -2.31
N GLY A 12 5.35 -0.63 -2.98
CA GLY A 12 5.19 0.33 -4.09
C GLY A 12 4.45 -0.27 -5.27
N VAL A 13 4.82 -1.49 -5.69
CA VAL A 13 4.12 -2.23 -6.75
C VAL A 13 2.66 -2.49 -6.37
N ALA A 14 2.40 -2.93 -5.14
CA ALA A 14 1.04 -3.15 -4.64
C ALA A 14 0.21 -1.85 -4.69
N ALA A 15 0.78 -0.70 -4.29
CA ALA A 15 0.09 0.59 -4.37
C ALA A 15 -0.27 0.98 -5.82
N LEU A 16 0.64 0.74 -6.77
CA LEU A 16 0.36 1.00 -8.19
C LEU A 16 -0.76 0.10 -8.73
N LEU A 17 -0.79 -1.16 -8.33
CA LEU A 17 -1.89 -2.08 -8.67
C LEU A 17 -3.23 -1.60 -8.10
N VAL A 18 -3.25 -1.05 -6.89
CA VAL A 18 -4.47 -0.46 -6.29
C VAL A 18 -4.96 0.74 -7.11
N VAL A 19 -4.04 1.62 -7.52
CA VAL A 19 -4.38 2.78 -8.37
C VAL A 19 -4.91 2.31 -9.72
N ALA A 20 -4.23 1.35 -10.37
CA ALA A 20 -4.65 0.81 -11.65
C ALA A 20 -6.04 0.14 -11.55
N TYR A 21 -6.29 -0.61 -10.47
CA TYR A 21 -7.60 -1.22 -10.20
C TYR A 21 -8.73 -0.19 -10.09
N HIS A 22 -8.52 0.89 -9.33
CA HIS A 22 -9.54 1.93 -9.17
C HIS A 22 -9.75 2.75 -10.46
N ASN A 23 -8.75 2.80 -11.34
CA ASN A 23 -8.83 3.51 -12.61
C ASN A 23 -9.16 2.60 -13.80
N LYS A 24 -9.47 1.32 -13.58
CA LYS A 24 -9.74 0.36 -14.67
C LYS A 24 -10.92 0.77 -15.56
N GLN A 25 -11.92 1.46 -14.99
CA GLN A 25 -13.08 1.93 -15.73
C GLN A 25 -12.71 2.94 -16.83
N TYR A 26 -11.61 3.68 -16.68
CA TYR A 26 -11.10 4.59 -17.71
C TYR A 26 -10.43 3.87 -18.89
N LEU A 27 -10.09 2.57 -18.74
CA LEU A 27 -9.57 1.75 -19.85
C LEU A 27 -10.68 1.03 -20.62
N ASN A 28 -11.87 0.87 -20.01
CA ASN A 28 -13.00 0.28 -20.68
C ASN A 28 -13.54 1.24 -21.76
N GLU A 29 -14.01 0.70 -22.88
CA GLU A 29 -14.55 1.42 -24.05
C GLU A 29 -13.55 2.35 -24.81
N VAL A 30 -12.28 2.40 -24.41
CA VAL A 30 -11.25 3.22 -25.10
C VAL A 30 -10.56 2.46 -26.24
N TYR A 31 -10.43 1.14 -26.12
CA TYR A 31 -9.70 0.31 -27.06
C TYR A 31 -10.62 -0.64 -27.84
N ALA A 32 -10.08 -1.31 -28.86
CA ALA A 32 -10.81 -2.31 -29.66
C ALA A 32 -11.45 -3.41 -28.78
N GLN A 33 -10.80 -3.72 -27.65
CA GLN A 33 -11.39 -4.53 -26.60
C GLN A 33 -12.05 -3.65 -25.53
N LYS A 34 -13.37 -3.74 -25.45
CA LYS A 34 -14.22 -2.87 -24.61
C LYS A 34 -14.07 -3.10 -23.11
N ASP A 35 -13.71 -4.31 -22.72
CA ASP A 35 -13.58 -4.80 -21.34
C ASP A 35 -12.11 -4.92 -20.88
N LEU A 36 -11.19 -4.23 -21.56
CA LEU A 36 -9.75 -4.36 -21.32
C LEU A 36 -9.34 -4.04 -19.86
N GLY A 37 -9.96 -3.02 -19.26
CA GLY A 37 -9.69 -2.65 -17.87
C GLY A 37 -10.16 -3.73 -16.90
N ASP A 38 -11.33 -4.32 -17.14
CA ASP A 38 -11.81 -5.43 -16.33
C ASP A 38 -10.99 -6.70 -16.56
N LEU A 39 -10.59 -7.03 -17.78
CA LEU A 39 -9.74 -8.20 -18.07
C LEU A 39 -8.40 -8.14 -17.32
N LEU A 40 -7.74 -6.98 -17.34
CA LEU A 40 -6.42 -6.80 -16.72
C LEU A 40 -6.48 -6.62 -15.21
N PHE A 41 -7.56 -6.04 -14.69
CA PHE A 41 -7.66 -5.65 -13.29
C PHE A 41 -8.88 -6.26 -12.56
N ILE A 42 -9.52 -7.32 -13.08
CA ILE A 42 -10.64 -8.00 -12.40
C ILE A 42 -10.26 -8.45 -10.98
N SER A 43 -9.02 -8.93 -10.82
CA SER A 43 -8.46 -9.40 -9.55
C SER A 43 -7.66 -8.32 -8.80
N GLY A 44 -7.69 -7.07 -9.25
CA GLY A 44 -6.90 -5.98 -8.66
C GLY A 44 -7.25 -5.66 -7.20
N GLY A 45 -8.38 -6.19 -6.69
CA GLY A 45 -8.68 -6.21 -5.25
C GLY A 45 -7.59 -6.89 -4.42
N PHE A 46 -6.91 -7.92 -4.95
CA PHE A 46 -5.78 -8.56 -4.29
C PHE A 46 -4.61 -7.59 -4.03
N GLY A 47 -4.45 -6.57 -4.87
CA GLY A 47 -3.44 -5.52 -4.67
C GLY A 47 -3.68 -4.71 -3.40
N VAL A 48 -4.96 -4.53 -3.02
CA VAL A 48 -5.36 -3.83 -1.78
C VAL A 48 -4.95 -4.66 -0.57
N ASP A 49 -5.31 -5.95 -0.56
CA ASP A 49 -4.96 -6.87 0.53
C ASP A 49 -3.44 -6.95 0.73
N LEU A 50 -2.70 -7.13 -0.37
CA LEU A 50 -1.24 -7.20 -0.36
C LEU A 50 -0.63 -5.90 0.19
N PHE A 51 -1.13 -4.73 -0.23
CA PHE A 51 -0.65 -3.44 0.25
C PHE A 51 -0.87 -3.28 1.77
N PHE A 52 -2.03 -3.66 2.28
CA PHE A 52 -2.34 -3.57 3.71
C PHE A 52 -1.51 -4.54 4.54
N ILE A 53 -1.38 -5.80 4.12
CA ILE A 53 -0.57 -6.82 4.81
C ILE A 53 0.90 -6.38 4.91
N ILE A 54 1.51 -5.95 3.80
CA ILE A 54 2.90 -5.49 3.80
C ILE A 54 3.07 -4.24 4.66
N SER A 55 2.11 -3.31 4.62
CA SER A 55 2.16 -2.10 5.44
C SER A 55 2.11 -2.44 6.94
N GLY A 56 1.23 -3.35 7.35
CA GLY A 56 1.15 -3.85 8.73
C GLY A 56 2.45 -4.53 9.18
N PHE A 57 3.01 -5.38 8.32
CA PHE A 57 4.28 -6.07 8.57
C PHE A 57 5.45 -5.08 8.79
N ILE A 58 5.58 -4.07 7.92
CA ILE A 58 6.62 -3.03 8.06
C ILE A 58 6.45 -2.24 9.37
N ILE A 59 5.20 -1.92 9.74
CA ILE A 59 4.89 -1.18 10.98
C ILE A 59 5.32 -1.99 12.21
N MET A 60 4.99 -3.28 12.25
CA MET A 60 5.38 -4.19 13.33
C MET A 60 6.90 -4.29 13.46
N LEU A 61 7.61 -4.55 12.35
CA LEU A 61 9.07 -4.61 12.33
C LEU A 61 9.73 -3.28 12.75
N SER A 62 9.13 -2.15 12.41
CA SER A 62 9.62 -0.84 12.81
C SER A 62 9.36 -0.55 14.30
N SER A 63 8.33 -1.16 14.88
CA SER A 63 7.99 -0.99 16.30
C SER A 63 8.86 -1.88 17.19
N GLN A 64 9.13 -3.13 16.79
CA GLN A 64 9.99 -4.06 17.56
C GLN A 64 11.43 -3.57 17.76
N LYS A 65 11.95 -2.75 16.84
CA LYS A 65 13.34 -2.27 16.89
C LYS A 65 13.56 -1.06 17.79
N LYS A 66 12.51 -0.47 18.36
CA LYS A 66 12.64 0.64 19.31
C LYS A 66 12.49 0.10 20.71
N GLU A 67 13.56 0.18 21.49
CA GLU A 67 13.59 -0.21 22.91
C GLU A 67 12.60 0.58 23.78
N THR A 68 12.06 1.68 23.27
CA THR A 68 10.96 2.42 23.91
C THR A 68 9.61 1.76 23.59
N ASN A 69 9.32 0.63 24.25
CA ASN A 69 8.06 -0.13 24.22
C ASN A 69 6.85 0.64 24.82
N SER A 70 6.76 1.95 24.62
CA SER A 70 5.59 2.73 25.04
C SER A 70 4.59 2.83 23.87
N PRO A 71 3.38 2.26 24.01
CA PRO A 71 2.30 2.41 23.02
C PRO A 71 1.99 3.88 22.72
N ILE A 72 2.12 4.75 23.73
CA ILE A 72 1.91 6.20 23.61
C ILE A 72 2.92 6.80 22.63
N ASN A 73 4.21 6.46 22.77
CA ASN A 73 5.24 6.94 21.84
C ASN A 73 5.03 6.47 20.40
N PHE A 74 4.51 5.26 20.21
CA PHE A 74 4.13 4.78 18.88
C PHE A 74 2.96 5.60 18.31
N MET A 75 1.92 5.82 19.12
CA MET A 75 0.72 6.56 18.71
C MET A 75 1.04 8.03 18.37
N THR A 76 1.81 8.72 19.20
CA THR A 76 2.23 10.12 18.95
C THR A 76 3.00 10.25 17.64
N ARG A 77 3.96 9.35 17.37
CA ARG A 77 4.71 9.36 16.10
C ARG A 77 3.82 9.06 14.90
N ARG A 78 2.83 8.18 15.07
CA ARG A 78 1.88 7.86 14.00
C ARG A 78 0.91 9.01 13.75
N PHE A 79 0.48 9.70 14.80
CA PHE A 79 -0.36 10.90 14.72
C PHE A 79 0.34 12.00 13.90
N PHE A 80 1.56 12.41 14.27
CA PHE A 80 2.30 13.42 13.51
C PHE A 80 2.66 13.01 12.07
N ARG A 81 2.64 11.71 11.77
CA ARG A 81 2.85 11.22 10.40
C ARG A 81 1.58 11.32 9.53
N ILE A 82 0.41 11.22 10.13
CA ILE A 82 -0.90 11.27 9.44
C ILE A 82 -1.46 12.70 9.45
N TYR A 83 -1.11 13.49 10.46
CA TYR A 83 -1.59 14.85 10.66
C TYR A 83 -1.24 15.75 9.46
N PRO A 84 -2.23 16.27 8.72
CA PRO A 84 -1.99 17.24 7.68
C PRO A 84 -1.56 18.58 8.31
N VAL A 85 -0.48 19.17 7.80
CA VAL A 85 0.11 20.43 8.32
C VAL A 85 -0.56 21.66 7.68
N PHE A 86 -1.66 21.46 6.95
CA PHE A 86 -2.36 22.48 6.18
C PHE A 86 -3.78 22.69 6.74
#